data_AF-F5YJP6-F1
#
_entry.id   AF-F5YJP6-F1
#
_cell.length_a   1.000
_cell.length_b   1.000
_cell.length_c   1.000
_cell.angle_alpha   90.00
_cell.angle_beta   90.00
_cell.angle_gamma   90.00
#
_symmetry.space_group_name_H-M   'P 1'
#
loop_
_entity.id
_entity.type
_entity.pdbx_description
1 polymer ?
#
loop_
_entity_poly.entity_id
_entity_poly.type
_entity_poly.pdbx_seq_one_letter_code
_entity_poly.pdbx_strand_id
1 'polypeptide(L)'
;MRTKDPEAQYQYLVRKQRMALEEYAAHEIEWADDLLTWYRARKLDMPDDEYRVVVFFKNHEYLRKPGSLTLLHSMYGRMMDELPESTPEIAFDLLAYRFRMYAEILRQGGYDLWLSQ
;
A
#
# COMPACT_ATOMS: atom_id res chain seq x y z
N MET A 1 -4.40 -42.03 5.24
CA MET A 1 -3.91 -40.63 5.26
C MET A 1 -4.03 -40.07 3.86
N ARG A 2 -4.88 -39.06 3.63
CA ARG A 2 -4.95 -38.37 2.33
C ARG A 2 -3.65 -37.59 2.17
N THR A 3 -2.77 -38.05 1.30
CA THR A 3 -1.72 -37.23 0.69
C THR A 3 -2.43 -36.01 0.09
N LYS A 4 -2.30 -34.85 0.73
CA LYS A 4 -2.75 -33.60 0.13
C LYS A 4 -1.93 -33.43 -1.14
N ASP A 5 -2.63 -33.36 -2.27
CA ASP A 5 -2.03 -33.06 -3.55
C ASP A 5 -1.20 -31.76 -3.43
N PRO A 6 0.14 -31.84 -3.59
CA PRO A 6 1.01 -30.68 -3.47
C PRO A 6 0.65 -29.56 -4.44
N GLU A 7 0.13 -29.90 -5.62
CA GLU A 7 -0.27 -28.94 -6.64
C GLU A 7 -1.55 -28.20 -6.21
N ALA A 8 -2.56 -28.93 -5.73
CA ALA A 8 -3.75 -28.34 -5.14
C ALA A 8 -3.43 -27.43 -3.92
N GLN A 9 -2.46 -27.83 -3.10
CA GLN A 9 -2.01 -27.02 -1.96
C GLN A 9 -1.29 -25.75 -2.42
N TYR A 10 -0.43 -25.83 -3.45
CA TYR A 10 0.22 -24.67 -4.03
C TYR A 10 -0.78 -23.68 -4.63
N GLN A 11 -1.71 -24.15 -5.45
CA GLN A 11 -2.75 -23.30 -6.07
C GLN A 11 -3.62 -22.60 -5.02
N TYR A 12 -3.96 -23.30 -3.94
CA TYR A 12 -4.68 -22.72 -2.81
C TYR A 12 -3.90 -21.58 -2.14
N LEU A 13 -2.60 -21.77 -1.90
CA LEU A 13 -1.74 -20.74 -1.30
C LEU A 13 -1.59 -19.52 -2.20
N VAL A 14 -1.38 -19.73 -3.51
CA VAL A 14 -1.30 -18.63 -4.49
C VAL A 14 -2.59 -17.83 -4.53
N ARG A 15 -3.75 -18.51 -4.53
CA ARG A 15 -5.06 -17.83 -4.50
C ARG A 15 -5.22 -17.00 -3.23
N LYS A 16 -4.85 -17.55 -2.07
CA LYS A 16 -4.91 -16.84 -0.80
C LYS A 16 -4.01 -15.59 -0.79
N GLN A 17 -2.79 -15.70 -1.32
CA GLN A 17 -1.87 -14.57 -1.43
C GLN A 17 -2.40 -13.47 -2.34
N ARG A 18 -3.02 -13.83 -3.48
CA ARG A 18 -3.65 -12.85 -4.38
C ARG A 18 -4.79 -12.10 -3.69
N MET A 19 -5.67 -12.82 -3.01
CA MET A 19 -6.76 -12.18 -2.26
C MET A 19 -6.24 -11.22 -1.20
N ALA A 20 -5.20 -11.59 -0.46
CA ALA A 20 -4.59 -10.69 0.53
C ALA A 20 -4.02 -9.40 -0.10
N LEU A 21 -3.38 -9.51 -1.27
CA LEU A 21 -2.86 -8.35 -1.99
C LEU A 21 -3.98 -7.47 -2.56
N GLU A 22 -5.07 -8.07 -3.03
CA GLU A 22 -6.26 -7.35 -3.51
C GLU A 22 -6.95 -6.61 -2.36
N GLU A 23 -7.14 -7.26 -1.21
CA GLU A 23 -7.69 -6.64 0.01
C GLU A 23 -6.80 -5.49 0.49
N TYR A 24 -5.48 -5.70 0.51
CA TYR A 24 -4.51 -4.66 0.84
C TYR A 24 -4.64 -3.46 -0.11
N ALA A 25 -4.66 -3.69 -1.42
CA ALA A 25 -4.78 -2.61 -2.40
C ALA A 25 -6.10 -1.83 -2.24
N ALA A 26 -7.22 -2.53 -2.02
CA ALA A 26 -8.52 -1.90 -1.80
C ALA A 26 -8.50 -1.00 -0.56
N HIS A 27 -7.93 -1.49 0.55
CA HIS A 27 -7.78 -0.72 1.78
C HIS A 27 -6.88 0.51 1.57
N GLU A 28 -5.77 0.38 0.85
CA GLU A 28 -4.89 1.54 0.57
C GLU A 28 -5.55 2.58 -0.36
N ILE A 29 -6.46 2.17 -1.25
CA ILE A 29 -7.26 3.11 -2.05
C ILE A 29 -8.19 3.93 -1.16
N GLU A 30 -8.88 3.29 -0.20
CA GLU A 30 -9.75 3.99 0.75
C GLU A 30 -8.94 5.01 1.58
N TRP A 31 -7.77 4.60 2.07
CA TRP A 31 -6.92 5.48 2.86
C TRP A 31 -6.28 6.60 2.02
N ALA A 32 -6.04 6.38 0.73
CA ALA A 32 -5.62 7.42 -0.19
C ALA A 32 -6.71 8.50 -0.36
N ASP A 33 -7.98 8.10 -0.39
CA ASP A 33 -9.12 9.02 -0.43
C ASP A 33 -9.27 9.81 0.88
N ASP A 34 -9.08 9.16 2.03
CA ASP A 34 -9.09 9.81 3.34
C ASP A 34 -7.95 10.82 3.47
N LEU A 35 -6.74 10.46 3.05
CA LEU A 35 -5.58 11.33 3.08
C LEU A 35 -5.82 12.61 2.24
N LEU A 36 -6.34 12.45 1.01
CA LEU A 36 -6.73 13.59 0.17
C LEU A 36 -7.78 14.47 0.86
N THR A 37 -8.77 13.86 1.51
CA THR A 37 -9.83 14.56 2.23
C THR A 37 -9.26 15.37 3.41
N TRP A 38 -8.32 14.80 4.15
CA TRP A 38 -7.68 15.48 5.27
C TRP A 38 -6.80 16.65 4.85
N TYR A 39 -5.98 16.50 3.80
CA TYR A 39 -5.20 17.62 3.27
C TYR A 39 -6.12 18.79 2.86
N ARG A 40 -7.23 18.50 2.18
CA ARG A 40 -8.24 19.50 1.82
C ARG A 40 -8.89 20.14 3.04
N ALA A 41 -9.32 19.35 4.02
CA ALA A 41 -9.96 19.84 5.24
C ALA A 41 -9.03 20.74 6.07
N ARG A 42 -7.74 20.39 6.13
CA ARG A 42 -6.70 21.16 6.81
C ARG A 42 -6.17 22.35 5.99
N LYS A 43 -6.60 22.50 4.73
CA LYS A 43 -6.12 23.53 3.78
C LYS A 43 -4.60 23.51 3.62
N LEU A 44 -4.04 22.32 3.54
CA LEU A 44 -2.61 22.08 3.34
C LEU A 44 -2.38 21.52 1.94
N ASP A 45 -1.26 21.91 1.33
CA ASP A 45 -0.80 21.28 0.09
C ASP A 45 -0.21 19.90 0.41
N MET A 46 -0.61 18.89 -0.35
CA MET A 46 -0.09 17.54 -0.23
C MET A 46 1.33 17.49 -0.83
N PRO A 47 2.33 16.93 -0.11
CA PRO A 47 3.65 16.71 -0.67
C PRO A 47 3.61 15.81 -1.91
N ASP A 48 4.42 16.14 -2.92
CA ASP A 48 4.47 15.43 -4.20
C ASP A 48 4.68 13.91 -4.06
N ASP A 49 5.54 13.49 -3.14
CA ASP A 49 5.85 12.07 -2.92
C ASP A 49 4.63 11.30 -2.40
N GLU A 50 3.87 11.90 -1.48
CA GLU A 50 2.64 11.32 -0.96
C GLU A 50 1.54 11.30 -2.04
N TYR A 51 1.45 12.38 -2.83
CA TYR A 51 0.52 12.47 -3.95
C TYR A 51 0.77 11.39 -5.00
N ARG A 52 2.01 11.07 -5.34
CA ARG A 52 2.29 9.99 -6.30
C ARG A 52 1.89 8.62 -5.78
N VAL A 53 2.04 8.36 -4.49
CA VAL A 53 1.58 7.10 -3.90
C VAL A 53 0.06 7.01 -3.94
N VAL A 54 -0.64 8.12 -3.65
CA VAL A 54 -2.09 8.21 -3.84
C VAL A 54 -2.46 7.87 -5.29
N VAL A 55 -1.79 8.47 -6.27
CA VAL A 55 -2.00 8.19 -7.70
C VAL A 55 -1.71 6.73 -8.03
N PHE A 56 -0.61 6.16 -7.52
CA PHE A 56 -0.22 4.78 -7.73
C PHE A 56 -1.33 3.79 -7.34
N PHE A 57 -1.97 4.01 -6.18
CA PHE A 57 -3.10 3.18 -5.75
C PHE A 57 -4.38 3.49 -6.54
N LYS A 58 -4.78 4.76 -6.64
CA LYS A 58 -6.03 5.16 -7.28
C LYS A 58 -6.09 4.81 -8.78
N ASN A 59 -4.97 4.92 -9.48
CA ASN A 59 -4.86 4.57 -10.90
C ASN A 59 -4.52 3.10 -11.13
N HIS A 60 -4.43 2.30 -10.06
CA HIS A 60 -4.11 0.88 -10.13
C HIS A 60 -2.77 0.60 -10.83
N GLU A 61 -1.78 1.49 -10.67
CA GLU A 61 -0.47 1.36 -11.34
C GLU A 61 0.29 0.09 -10.91
N TYR A 62 0.00 -0.39 -9.70
CA TYR A 62 0.50 -1.65 -9.18
C TYR A 62 0.18 -2.86 -10.08
N LEU A 63 -0.89 -2.82 -10.90
CA LEU A 63 -1.22 -3.89 -11.84
C LEU A 63 -0.15 -4.06 -12.92
N ARG A 64 0.58 -3.00 -13.26
CA ARG A 64 1.68 -3.03 -14.24
C ARG A 64 3.02 -3.41 -13.59
N LYS A 65 3.11 -3.29 -12.26
CA LYS A 65 4.32 -3.51 -11.46
C LYS A 65 4.00 -4.47 -10.29
N PRO A 66 3.61 -5.73 -10.49
CA PRO A 66 3.07 -6.59 -9.42
C PRO A 66 4.02 -6.80 -8.23
N GLY A 67 5.33 -6.71 -8.44
CA GLY A 67 6.32 -6.78 -7.37
C GLY A 67 6.28 -5.59 -6.41
N SER A 68 5.78 -4.43 -6.85
CA SER A 68 5.65 -3.24 -6.00
C SER A 68 4.57 -3.43 -4.93
N LEU A 69 3.41 -3.98 -5.30
CA LEU A 69 2.34 -4.25 -4.33
C LEU A 69 2.76 -5.28 -3.29
N THR A 70 3.49 -6.31 -3.72
CA THR A 70 4.01 -7.34 -2.80
C THR A 70 5.04 -6.75 -1.83
N LEU A 71 5.91 -5.86 -2.31
CA LEU A 71 6.88 -5.14 -1.49
C LEU A 71 6.18 -4.26 -0.46
N LEU A 72 5.21 -3.45 -0.90
CA LEU A 72 4.45 -2.57 -0.04
C LEU A 72 3.65 -3.34 1.02
N HIS A 73 2.97 -4.42 0.64
CA HIS A 73 2.24 -5.28 1.59
C HIS A 73 3.17 -5.89 2.66
N SER A 74 4.37 -6.31 2.26
CA SER A 74 5.36 -6.87 3.21
C SER A 74 5.87 -5.82 4.19
N MET A 75 6.02 -4.57 3.74
CA MET A 75 6.44 -3.45 4.57
C MET A 75 5.31 -2.91 5.44
N TYR A 76 4.06 -2.93 4.96
CA TYR A 76 2.89 -2.53 5.71
C TYR A 76 2.78 -3.27 7.04
N GLY A 77 2.92 -4.60 7.03
CA GLY A 77 2.89 -5.40 8.26
C GLY A 77 3.92 -4.93 9.29
N ARG A 78 5.16 -4.68 8.86
CA ARG A 78 6.24 -4.18 9.74
C ARG A 78 5.94 -2.79 10.28
N MET A 79 5.45 -1.88 9.44
CA MET A 79 5.10 -0.53 9.89
C MET A 79 3.96 -0.54 10.90
N MET A 80 2.95 -1.38 10.72
CA MET A 80 1.83 -1.47 11.67
C MET A 80 2.27 -2.01 13.04
N ASP A 81 3.33 -2.81 13.10
CA ASP A 81 3.92 -3.29 14.35
C ASP A 81 4.79 -2.22 15.05
N GLU A 82 5.39 -1.29 14.29
CA GLU A 82 6.31 -0.27 14.80
C GLU A 82 5.61 1.08 15.12
N LEU A 83 4.51 1.38 14.44
CA LEU A 83 3.78 2.63 14.62
C LEU A 83 2.96 2.64 15.92
N PRO A 84 2.81 3.81 16.57
CA PRO A 84 1.96 3.92 17.74
C PRO A 84 0.49 3.67 17.38
N GLU A 85 -0.30 3.30 18.38
CA GLU A 85 -1.73 3.11 18.22
C GLU A 85 -2.39 4.40 17.71
N SER A 86 -3.24 4.27 16.69
CA SER A 86 -3.88 5.40 16.03
C SER A 86 -4.91 6.06 16.95
N THR A 87 -4.64 7.28 17.40
CA THR A 87 -5.62 8.15 18.06
C THR A 87 -6.12 9.23 17.09
N PRO A 88 -7.32 9.81 17.29
CA PRO A 88 -7.86 10.85 16.40
C PRO A 88 -6.93 12.04 16.17
N GLU A 89 -6.09 12.37 17.15
CA GLU A 89 -5.15 13.49 17.11
C GLU A 89 -4.01 13.26 16.14
N ILE A 90 -3.47 12.03 16.11
CA ILE A 90 -2.29 11.66 15.31
C ILE A 90 -2.62 10.89 14.04
N ALA A 91 -3.89 10.52 13.83
CA ALA A 91 -4.28 9.65 12.72
C ALA A 91 -3.86 10.23 11.35
N PHE A 92 -3.96 11.56 11.18
CA PHE A 92 -3.45 12.24 9.97
C PHE A 92 -1.96 12.10 9.78
N ASP A 93 -1.20 12.34 10.85
CA ASP A 93 0.26 12.29 10.78
C ASP A 93 0.74 10.85 10.51
N LEU A 94 0.07 9.85 11.08
CA LEU A 94 0.34 8.44 10.82
C LEU A 94 0.03 8.04 9.38
N LEU A 95 -1.11 8.46 8.86
CA LEU A 95 -1.51 8.18 7.48
C LEU A 95 -0.57 8.87 6.47
N ALA A 96 -0.27 10.15 6.67
CA ALA A 96 0.69 10.89 5.84
C ALA A 96 2.09 10.26 5.90
N TYR A 97 2.57 9.91 7.10
CA TYR A 97 3.84 9.21 7.28
C TYR A 97 3.88 7.89 6.51
N ARG A 98 2.80 7.10 6.57
CA ARG A 98 2.71 5.83 5.85
C ARG A 98 2.85 6.01 4.34
N PHE A 99 2.13 6.98 3.76
CA PHE A 99 2.21 7.27 2.32
C PHE A 99 3.58 7.80 1.92
N ARG A 100 4.23 8.58 2.79
CA ARG A 100 5.61 9.00 2.58
C ARG A 100 6.58 7.81 2.58
N MET A 101 6.42 6.87 3.51
CA MET A 101 7.24 5.66 3.55
C MET A 101 7.03 4.78 2.32
N TYR A 102 5.79 4.66 1.83
CA TYR A 102 5.51 3.96 0.58
C TYR A 102 6.25 4.58 -0.61
N ALA A 103 6.30 5.91 -0.70
CA ALA A 103 7.03 6.58 -1.78
C ALA A 103 8.51 6.21 -1.75
N GLU A 104 9.11 6.19 -0.55
CA GLU A 104 10.51 5.82 -0.38
C GLU A 104 10.78 4.35 -0.71
N ILE A 105 9.90 3.44 -0.26
CA ILE A 105 10.01 2.01 -0.53
C ILE A 105 9.89 1.73 -2.03
N LEU A 106 8.95 2.39 -2.73
CA LEU A 106 8.79 2.24 -4.17
C LEU A 106 10.01 2.74 -4.93
N ARG A 107 10.58 3.87 -4.51
CA ARG A 107 11.82 4.42 -5.07
C ARG A 107 13.00 3.48 -4.88
N GLN A 108 13.21 2.96 -3.67
CA GLN A 108 14.28 2.00 -3.37
C GLN A 108 14.10 0.67 -4.09
N GLY A 109 12.85 0.23 -4.28
CA GLY A 109 12.51 -0.98 -5.03
C GLY A 109 12.66 -0.86 -6.54
N GLY A 110 13.09 0.30 -7.05
CA GLY A 110 13.21 0.57 -8.49
C GLY A 110 11.86 0.75 -9.20
N TYR A 111 10.77 0.91 -8.44
CA TYR A 111 9.43 1.15 -8.97
C TYR A 111 9.16 2.64 -9.14
N ASP A 112 10.13 3.33 -9.72
CA ASP A 112 10.16 4.79 -9.76
C ASP A 112 8.82 5.34 -10.25
N LEU A 113 8.22 6.20 -9.43
CA LEU A 113 6.91 6.79 -9.67
C LEU A 113 6.99 7.93 -10.69
N TRP A 114 8.20 8.35 -11.05
CA TRP A 114 8.48 9.40 -12.03
C TRP A 114 8.65 8.90 -13.47
N LEU A 115 8.90 7.61 -13.67
CA LEU A 115 9.30 7.04 -14.97
C LEU A 115 8.16 6.33 -15.72
N SER A 116 6.91 6.59 -15.36
CA SER A 116 5.75 6.12 -16.12
C SER A 116 5.54 6.99 -17.38
N GLN A 117 6.44 6.88 -18.35
CA GLN A 117 6.20 7.28 -19.76
C GLN A 117 6.06 6.05 -20.64
#